data_AF-A0A699Z2F5-F1
#
_entry.id   AF-A0A699Z2F5-F1
#
_cell.length_a   1.000
_cell.length_b   1.000
_cell.length_c   1.000
_cell.angle_alpha   90.00
_cell.angle_beta   90.00
_cell.angle_gamma   90.00
#
_symmetry.space_group_name_H-M   'P 1'
#
loop_
_entity.id
_entity.type
_entity.pdbx_description
1 polymer ?
#
loop_
_entity_poly.entity_id
_entity_poly.type
_entity_poly.pdbx_seq_one_letter_code
_entity_poly.pdbx_strand_id
1 'polypeptide(L)'
;MACTGKTEGVEQRLQRHVGGLLTPPASLERWRELPAWKPRNVTVTGDAWDRSTVDVHIAGLGWVAVGVSGRAQLRVWTFDSVAVTTRQALMPDYARDFCRPGFTQALPISAGKSS
;
A
#
# COMPACT_ATOMS: atom_id res chain seq x y z
N MET A 1 7.82 -0.76 1.61
CA MET A 1 7.23 -1.89 2.36
C MET A 1 5.71 -1.80 2.23
N ALA A 2 5.07 -2.86 1.75
CA ALA A 2 3.62 -2.98 1.69
C ALA A 2 3.21 -4.37 2.21
N CYS A 3 2.21 -4.44 3.09
CA CYS A 3 1.68 -5.70 3.60
C CYS A 3 0.15 -5.71 3.47
N THR A 4 -0.40 -6.83 3.01
CA THR A 4 -1.85 -7.03 2.90
C THR A 4 -2.39 -7.70 4.17
N GLY A 5 -3.43 -7.13 4.76
CA GLY A 5 -4.06 -7.70 5.95
C GLY A 5 -4.97 -6.69 6.65
N LYS A 6 -5.65 -7.15 7.70
CA LYS A 6 -6.42 -6.25 8.57
C LYS A 6 -5.50 -5.22 9.24
N THR A 7 -6.05 -4.03 9.48
CA THR A 7 -5.37 -2.94 10.18
C THR A 7 -5.10 -3.27 11.65
N GLU A 8 -5.88 -4.18 12.24
CA GLU A 8 -5.60 -4.69 13.59
C GLU A 8 -4.31 -5.54 13.57
N GLY A 9 -3.37 -5.23 14.46
CA GLY A 9 -2.12 -5.98 14.62
C GLY A 9 -1.01 -5.63 13.62
N VAL A 10 -1.12 -4.51 12.89
CA VAL A 10 -0.05 -4.03 11.98
C VAL A 10 1.28 -3.91 12.70
N GLU A 11 1.31 -3.32 13.89
CA GLU A 11 2.54 -3.17 14.70
C GLU A 11 3.17 -4.53 15.05
N GLN A 12 2.35 -5.50 15.45
CA GLN A 12 2.82 -6.84 15.80
C GLN A 12 3.36 -7.57 14.57
N ARG A 13 2.73 -7.41 13.40
CA ARG A 13 3.23 -7.96 12.13
C ARG A 13 4.54 -7.30 11.72
N LEU A 14 4.65 -5.99 11.89
CA LEU A 14 5.85 -5.24 11.57
C LEU A 14 7.04 -5.78 12.38
N GLN A 15 6.90 -5.84 13.69
CA GLN A 15 7.95 -6.34 14.58
C GLN A 15 8.35 -7.79 14.30
N ARG A 16 7.39 -8.64 13.89
CA ARG A 16 7.65 -10.06 13.59
C ARG A 16 8.29 -10.31 12.23
N HIS A 17 8.06 -9.44 11.25
CA HIS A 17 8.38 -9.74 9.85
C HIS A 17 9.37 -8.78 9.19
N VAL A 18 9.74 -7.67 9.82
CA VAL A 18 10.82 -6.77 9.35
C VAL A 18 12.12 -7.55 9.20
N GLY A 19 12.82 -7.32 8.08
CA GLY A 19 14.06 -8.03 7.72
C GLY A 19 13.85 -9.43 7.14
N GLY A 20 12.62 -9.94 7.11
CA GLY A 20 12.22 -11.16 6.42
C GLY A 20 11.23 -10.86 5.30
N LEU A 21 9.95 -11.16 5.54
CA LEU A 21 8.87 -10.88 4.59
C LEU A 21 8.71 -9.38 4.31
N LEU A 22 8.98 -8.54 5.30
CA LEU A 22 8.94 -7.09 5.18
C LEU A 22 10.35 -6.55 4.96
N THR A 23 10.77 -6.57 3.71
CA THR A 23 12.04 -6.00 3.24
C THR A 23 11.77 -5.15 2.00
N PRO A 24 12.47 -4.02 1.81
CA PRO A 24 13.41 -3.36 2.73
C PRO A 24 12.69 -2.67 3.90
N PRO A 25 13.34 -2.46 5.07
CA PRO A 25 14.77 -2.68 5.39
C PRO A 25 15.13 -4.14 5.78
N ALA A 26 16.42 -4.48 5.67
CA ALA A 26 16.93 -5.84 5.81
C ALA A 26 17.03 -6.37 7.26
N SER A 27 16.92 -5.52 8.28
CA SER A 27 16.93 -5.95 9.68
C SER A 27 16.10 -5.04 10.58
N LEU A 28 15.80 -5.54 11.78
CA LEU A 28 15.10 -4.76 12.81
C LEU A 28 15.99 -3.64 13.39
N GLU A 29 17.31 -3.80 13.44
CA GLU A 29 18.20 -2.69 13.82
C GLU A 29 18.09 -1.54 12.83
N ARG A 30 18.18 -1.85 11.52
CA ARG A 30 18.01 -0.86 10.46
C ARG A 30 16.64 -0.21 10.50
N TRP A 31 15.59 -0.93 10.88
CA TRP A 31 14.26 -0.37 11.08
C TRP A 31 14.20 0.64 12.23
N ARG A 32 14.87 0.37 13.35
CA ARG A 32 14.91 1.26 14.53
C ARG A 32 15.69 2.55 14.28
N GLU A 33 16.62 2.55 13.34
CA GLU A 33 17.38 3.74 12.91
C GLU A 33 16.56 4.70 12.04
N LEU A 34 15.44 4.23 11.46
CA LEU A 34 14.66 5.04 10.53
C LEU A 34 13.86 6.12 11.27
N PRO A 35 13.52 7.23 10.57
CA PRO A 35 12.65 8.25 11.13
C PRO A 35 11.32 7.67 11.62
N ALA A 36 10.59 8.44 12.44
CA ALA A 36 9.31 8.00 12.97
C ALA A 36 8.33 7.60 11.84
N TRP A 37 7.80 6.39 11.93
CA TRP A 37 6.74 5.88 11.07
C TRP A 37 5.39 6.44 11.53
N LYS A 38 4.78 7.29 10.70
CA LYS A 38 3.59 8.06 11.09
C LYS A 38 2.47 7.94 10.04
N PRO A 39 1.19 8.03 10.46
CA PRO A 39 0.08 8.05 9.54
C PRO A 39 -0.09 9.43 8.89
N ARG A 40 -0.41 9.44 7.60
CA ARG A 40 -0.88 10.60 6.84
C ARG A 40 -2.30 10.28 6.35
N ASN A 41 -3.27 11.11 6.73
CA ASN A 41 -4.63 10.96 6.24
C ASN A 41 -4.76 11.66 4.89
N VAL A 42 -5.31 10.96 3.90
CA VAL A 42 -5.53 11.44 2.55
C VAL A 42 -7.02 11.29 2.25
N THR A 43 -7.66 12.37 1.85
CA THR A 43 -9.03 12.31 1.32
C THR A 43 -8.95 12.25 -0.19
N VAL A 44 -9.67 11.30 -0.78
CA VAL A 44 -9.85 11.19 -2.23
C VAL A 44 -11.34 11.23 -2.57
N THR A 45 -11.64 11.76 -3.75
CA THR A 45 -12.99 11.82 -4.29
C THR A 45 -13.00 11.36 -5.74
N GLY A 46 -14.09 10.73 -6.15
CA GLY A 46 -14.27 10.27 -7.52
C GLY A 46 -15.74 10.04 -7.83
N ASP A 47 -16.01 9.63 -9.05
CA ASP A 47 -17.35 9.47 -9.62
C ASP A 47 -17.58 8.08 -10.22
N ALA A 48 -16.61 7.18 -10.10
CA ALA A 48 -16.64 5.89 -10.77
C ALA A 48 -15.81 4.83 -10.01
N TRP A 49 -16.31 3.60 -10.00
CA TRP A 49 -15.62 2.44 -9.42
C TRP A 49 -14.78 1.67 -10.44
N ASP A 50 -15.11 1.80 -11.73
CA ASP A 50 -14.52 1.04 -12.84
C ASP A 50 -13.35 1.76 -13.51
N ARG A 51 -13.00 2.97 -13.04
CA ARG A 51 -11.81 3.72 -13.45
C ARG A 51 -11.16 4.40 -12.24
N SER A 52 -9.86 4.65 -12.36
CA SER A 52 -9.14 5.44 -11.35
C SER A 52 -9.32 6.94 -11.63
N THR A 53 -9.64 7.72 -10.60
CA THR A 53 -9.79 9.18 -10.71
C THR A 53 -8.61 9.92 -10.09
N VAL A 54 -8.05 9.37 -9.01
CA VAL A 54 -6.99 10.00 -8.23
C VAL A 54 -5.87 8.99 -7.97
N ASP A 55 -4.63 9.45 -8.12
CA ASP A 55 -3.46 8.72 -7.66
C ASP A 55 -3.01 9.25 -6.30
N VAL A 56 -2.73 8.34 -5.36
CA VAL A 56 -2.01 8.65 -4.12
C VAL A 56 -0.53 8.37 -4.35
N HIS A 57 0.26 9.43 -4.52
CA HIS A 57 1.68 9.37 -4.82
C HIS A 57 2.53 9.41 -3.54
N ILE A 58 3.43 8.44 -3.41
CA ILE A 58 4.39 8.28 -2.31
C ILE A 58 5.78 8.49 -2.88
N ALA A 59 6.43 9.59 -2.48
CA ALA A 59 7.71 10.00 -3.03
C ALA A 59 8.77 8.88 -2.91
N GLY A 60 9.44 8.57 -4.02
CA GLY A 60 10.50 7.57 -4.09
C GLY A 60 10.04 6.10 -4.15
N LEU A 61 8.73 5.82 -4.06
CA LEU A 61 8.20 4.45 -4.15
C LEU A 61 7.28 4.26 -5.36
N GLY A 62 6.42 5.24 -5.65
CA GLY A 62 5.44 5.16 -6.73
C GLY A 62 4.08 5.73 -6.34
N TRP A 63 3.02 5.23 -6.94
CA TRP A 63 1.65 5.67 -6.64
C TRP A 63 0.67 4.50 -6.56
N VAL A 64 -0.44 4.75 -5.88
CA VAL A 64 -1.61 3.86 -5.86
C VAL A 64 -2.74 4.57 -6.58
N ALA A 65 -3.21 3.99 -7.68
CA ALA A 65 -4.37 4.48 -8.41
C ALA A 65 -5.65 4.09 -7.66
N VAL A 66 -6.55 5.06 -7.46
CA VAL A 66 -7.77 4.87 -6.68
C VAL A 66 -8.99 5.16 -7.54
N GLY A 67 -9.84 4.15 -7.70
CA GLY A 67 -11.21 4.27 -8.20
C GLY A 67 -12.19 4.29 -7.03
N VAL A 68 -12.98 5.35 -6.93
CA VAL A 68 -14.02 5.51 -5.90
C VAL A 68 -15.18 6.30 -6.48
N SER A 69 -16.41 5.92 -6.13
CA SER A 69 -17.59 6.78 -6.34
C SER A 69 -17.98 7.42 -5.01
N GLY A 70 -17.82 8.74 -4.91
CA GLY A 70 -18.03 9.51 -3.68
C GLY A 70 -16.72 9.93 -3.01
N ARG A 71 -16.69 9.94 -1.67
CA ARG A 71 -15.54 10.39 -0.86
C ARG A 71 -15.00 9.24 -0.03
N ALA A 72 -13.69 9.00 -0.09
CA ALA A 72 -12.98 8.05 0.76
C ALA A 72 -11.87 8.74 1.56
N GLN A 73 -11.65 8.25 2.79
CA GLN A 73 -10.53 8.65 3.62
C GLN A 73 -9.57 7.47 3.75
N LEU A 74 -8.34 7.67 3.28
CA LEU A 74 -7.27 6.69 3.31
C LEU A 74 -6.23 7.12 4.33
N ARG A 75 -5.62 6.14 5.01
CA ARG A 75 -4.50 6.39 5.92
C ARG A 75 -3.25 5.73 5.35
N VAL A 76 -2.32 6.55 4.88
CA VAL A 76 -1.03 6.11 4.35
C VAL A 76 0.00 6.22 5.47
N TRP A 77 0.60 5.11 5.85
CA TRP A 77 1.70 5.13 6.80
C TRP A 77 3.02 5.25 6.06
N THR A 78 3.85 6.21 6.47
CA THR A 78 5.18 6.43 5.89
C THR A 78 6.11 7.10 6.90
N PHE A 79 7.39 7.22 6.56
CA PHE A 79 8.35 8.00 7.34
C PHE A 79 8.07 9.50 7.23
N ASP A 80 8.34 10.24 8.30
CA ASP A 80 8.00 11.67 8.40
C ASP A 80 8.53 12.53 7.23
N SER A 81 9.71 12.19 6.72
CA SER A 81 10.37 12.86 5.59
C SER A 81 9.80 12.53 4.21
N VAL A 82 8.93 11.52 4.09
CA VAL A 82 8.39 11.07 2.81
C VAL A 82 7.11 11.82 2.48
N ALA A 83 7.11 12.53 1.35
CA ALA A 83 5.93 13.25 0.87
C ALA A 83 4.86 12.28 0.36
N VAL A 84 3.62 12.51 0.79
CA VAL A 84 2.41 11.86 0.28
C VAL A 84 1.54 12.94 -0.35
N THR A 85 1.27 12.82 -1.64
CA THR A 85 0.53 13.80 -2.44
C THR A 85 -0.57 13.12 -3.24
N THR A 86 -1.61 13.86 -3.60
CA THR A 86 -2.64 13.40 -4.53
C THR A 86 -2.50 14.11 -5.86
N ARG A 87 -2.80 13.41 -6.94
CA ARG A 87 -2.86 13.97 -8.29
C ARG A 87 -3.95 13.29 -9.10
N GLN A 88 -4.29 13.87 -10.25
CA GLN A 88 -5.16 13.20 -11.23
C GLN A 88 -4.54 11.88 -11.66
N ALA A 89 -5.38 10.85 -11.84
CA ALA A 89 -4.91 9.52 -12.21
C ALA A 89 -4.14 9.57 -13.54
N LEU A 90 -2.90 9.05 -13.53
CA LEU A 90 -2.10 8.96 -14.75
C LEU A 90 -2.62 7.90 -15.73
N MET A 91 -3.29 6.87 -15.22
CA MET A 91 -3.81 5.76 -16.02
C MET A 91 -5.25 5.42 -15.60
N PRO A 92 -6.25 6.23 -16.01
CA PRO A 92 -7.63 6.04 -15.56
C PRO A 92 -8.23 4.70 -15.97
N ASP A 93 -7.93 4.21 -17.17
CA ASP A 93 -8.61 3.07 -17.80
C ASP A 93 -8.01 1.69 -17.44
N TYR A 94 -6.84 1.67 -16.79
CA TYR A 94 -6.14 0.44 -16.44
C TYR A 94 -6.83 -0.37 -15.34
N ALA A 95 -7.83 0.21 -14.67
CA ALA A 95 -8.68 -0.51 -13.72
C ALA A 95 -9.33 -1.74 -14.36
N ARG A 96 -9.66 -1.70 -15.66
CA ARG A 96 -10.25 -2.84 -16.38
C ARG A 96 -9.28 -4.03 -16.49
N ASP A 97 -8.00 -3.74 -16.70
CA ASP A 97 -6.97 -4.76 -16.83
C ASP A 97 -6.52 -5.31 -15.48
N PHE A 98 -6.46 -4.47 -14.45
CA PHE A 98 -6.06 -4.86 -13.09
C PHE A 98 -7.17 -5.55 -12.29
N CYS A 99 -8.45 -5.26 -12.58
CA CYS A 99 -9.60 -5.86 -11.88
C CYS A 99 -10.20 -7.05 -12.63
N ARG A 100 -9.53 -7.57 -13.67
CA ARG A 100 -10.02 -8.76 -14.38
C ARG A 100 -10.01 -10.00 -13.47
N PRO A 101 -11.03 -10.87 -13.55
CA PRO A 101 -11.04 -12.13 -12.82
C PRO A 101 -9.75 -12.93 -13.10
N GLY A 102 -9.05 -13.34 -12.05
CA GLY A 102 -7.80 -14.10 -12.16
C GLY A 102 -6.50 -13.29 -12.02
N PHE A 103 -6.52 -11.95 -12.18
CA PHE A 103 -5.33 -11.11 -11.97
C PHE A 103 -5.07 -10.84 -10.48
N THR A 104 -6.14 -10.62 -9.70
CA THR A 104 -6.08 -10.34 -8.26
C THR A 104 -6.19 -11.60 -7.39
N GLN A 105 -5.92 -12.79 -7.92
CA GLN A 105 -5.81 -13.96 -7.04
C GLN A 105 -4.60 -13.74 -6.13
N ALA A 106 -4.87 -13.42 -4.86
CA ALA A 106 -3.86 -13.40 -3.82
C ALA A 106 -3.08 -14.71 -3.93
N LEU A 107 -1.79 -14.64 -4.23
CA LEU A 107 -0.91 -15.81 -4.25
C LEU A 107 -1.15 -16.58 -2.96
N PRO A 108 -1.71 -17.81 -2.98
CA PRO A 108 -1.67 -18.64 -1.81
C PRO A 108 -0.19 -18.90 -1.55
N ILE A 109 0.31 -18.47 -0.39
CA ILE A 109 1.62 -18.93 0.09
C ILE A 109 1.48 -20.44 0.24
N SER A 110 1.96 -21.21 -0.75
CA SER A 110 2.22 -22.62 -0.54
C SER A 110 3.37 -22.68 0.47
N ALA A 111 3.03 -22.84 1.74
CA ALA A 111 3.99 -23.29 2.73
C ALA A 111 4.43 -24.70 2.29
N GLY A 112 5.53 -24.77 1.54
CA GLY A 112 6.19 -26.03 1.23
C GLY A 112 6.54 -26.70 2.54
N LYS A 113 5.80 -27.76 2.89
CA LYS A 113 6.28 -28.75 3.85
C LYS A 113 7.33 -29.57 3.11
N SER A 114 8.59 -29.33 3.43
CA SER A 114 9.63 -30.34 3.22
C SER A 114 9.41 -31.45 4.25
N SER A 115 9.00 -32.62 3.79
CA SER A 115 9.18 -33.90 4.47
C SER A 115 10.03 -34.78 3.58
#